data_AF-A0A7V9RWB4-F1
#
_entry.id   AF-A0A7V9RWB4-F1
#
_cell.length_a   1.000
_cell.length_b   1.000
_cell.length_c   1.000
_cell.angle_alpha   90.00
_cell.angle_beta   90.00
_cell.angle_gamma   90.00
#
_symmetry.space_group_name_H-M   'P 1'
#
loop_
_entity.id
_entity.type
_entity.pdbx_description
1 polymer ?
#
loop_
_entity_poly.entity_id
_entity_poly.type
_entity_poly.pdbx_seq_one_letter_code
_entity_poly.pdbx_strand_id
1 'polypeptide(L)' 'REREVLGLIAGGATNREIAERLFLSIYTVKEHTSGLYRKLKVRNRAEAVTRAQRLGLIG' A
#
# COMPACT_ATOMS: atom_id res chain seq x y z
N ARG A 1 4.60 5.70 -7.18
CA ARG A 1 4.26 5.87 -5.75
C ARG A 1 3.22 4.88 -5.24
N GLU A 2 1.96 4.89 -5.67
CA GLU A 2 0.96 3.93 -5.12
C GLU A 2 1.32 2.45 -5.35
N ARG A 3 1.90 2.11 -6.50
CA ARG A 3 2.40 0.75 -6.79
C ARG A 3 3.57 0.35 -5.88
N GLU A 4 4.49 1.28 -5.59
CA GLU A 4 5.61 1.03 -4.66
C GLU A 4 5.09 0.78 -3.24
N VAL A 5 4.16 1.63 -2.77
CA VAL A 5 3.49 1.47 -1.47
C VAL A 5 2.75 0.14 -1.42
N LEU A 6 2.01 -0.23 -2.48
CA LEU A 6 1.29 -1.49 -2.56
C LEU A 6 2.22 -2.71 -2.52
N GLY A 7 3.34 -2.67 -3.23
CA GLY A 7 4.36 -3.75 -3.20
C GLY A 7 4.99 -3.92 -1.81
N LEU A 8 5.30 -2.81 -1.15
CA LEU A 8 5.81 -2.86 0.23
C LEU A 8 4.75 -3.36 1.22
N ILE A 9 3.48 -2.98 1.03
CA ILE A 9 2.36 -3.49 1.82
C ILE A 9 2.21 -5.02 1.65
N ALA A 10 2.33 -5.51 0.42
CA ALA A 10 2.30 -6.92 0.09
C ALA A 10 3.44 -7.70 0.75
N GLY A 11 4.64 -7.11 0.78
CA GLY A 11 5.80 -7.66 1.47
C GLY A 11 5.76 -7.53 3.00
N GLY A 12 4.65 -7.09 3.59
CA GLY A 12 4.49 -7.01 5.06
C GLY A 12 4.99 -5.73 5.71
N ALA A 13 5.54 -4.75 4.96
CA ALA A 13 6.11 -3.54 5.54
C ALA A 13 5.03 -2.61 6.12
N THR A 14 5.21 -2.14 7.34
CA THR A 14 4.33 -1.16 8.00
C THR A 14 4.40 0.22 7.34
N ASN A 15 3.42 1.10 7.59
CA ASN A 15 3.46 2.47 7.04
C ASN A 15 4.70 3.27 7.49
N ARG A 16 5.28 2.91 8.65
CA ARG A 16 6.53 3.50 9.14
C ARG A 16 7.73 3.03 8.32
N GLU A 17 7.86 1.72 8.10
CA GLU A 17 8.93 1.17 7.25
C GLU A 17 8.81 1.66 5.80
N ILE A 18 7.58 1.81 5.28
CA ILE A 18 7.33 2.38 3.95
C ILE A 18 7.77 3.84 3.90
N ALA A 19 7.47 4.61 4.94
CA ALA A 19 7.90 6.01 5.05
C ALA A 19 9.42 6.12 5.03
N GLU A 20 10.11 5.27 5.81
CA GLU A 20 11.57 5.23 5.84
C GLU A 20 12.17 4.81 4.49
N ARG A 21 11.67 3.73 3.88
CA ARG A 21 12.16 3.24 2.58
C ARG A 21 11.93 4.21 1.42
N LEU A 22 10.83 4.97 1.46
CA LEU A 22 10.48 5.92 0.40
C LEU A 22 10.95 7.35 0.68
N PHE A 23 11.62 7.58 1.82
CA PHE A 23 12.01 8.91 2.31
C PHE A 23 10.81 9.88 2.36
N LEU A 24 9.67 9.38 2.85
CA LEU A 24 8.41 10.11 2.98
C LEU A 24 7.97 10.21 4.44
N SER A 25 7.10 11.16 4.74
CA SER A 25 6.44 11.19 6.04
C SER A 25 5.40 10.06 6.15
N ILE A 26 5.16 9.57 7.38
CA ILE A 26 4.08 8.60 7.65
C ILE A 26 2.72 9.14 7.20
N TYR A 27 2.51 10.45 7.32
CA TYR A 27 1.29 11.12 6.84
C TYR A 27 1.14 10.96 5.32
N THR A 28 2.20 11.22 4.56
CA THR A 28 2.21 11.06 3.10
C THR A 28 1.95 9.60 2.70
N VAL A 29 2.51 8.64 3.43
CA VAL A 29 2.22 7.21 3.21
C VAL A 29 0.75 6.92 3.48
N LYS A 30 0.16 7.44 4.56
CA LYS A 30 -1.28 7.28 4.85
C LYS A 30 -2.15 7.81 3.72
N GLU A 31 -1.85 8.99 3.18
CA GLU A 31 -2.55 9.56 2.03
C GLU A 31 -2.46 8.63 0.80
N HIS A 32 -1.28 8.10 0.50
CA HIS A 32 -1.11 7.13 -0.58
C HIS A 32 -1.89 5.83 -0.33
N THR A 33 -1.90 5.31 0.90
CA THR A 33 -2.69 4.11 1.23
C THR A 33 -4.19 4.36 1.14
N SER A 34 -4.67 5.53 1.54
CA SER A 34 -6.08 5.91 1.43
C SER A 34 -6.53 6.00 -0.03
N GLY A 35 -5.74 6.66 -0.88
CA GLY A 35 -5.98 6.72 -2.32
C GLY A 35 -5.97 5.34 -2.98
N LEU A 36 -4.99 4.50 -2.60
CA LEU A 36 -4.88 3.12 -3.04
C LEU A 36 -6.11 2.30 -2.65
N TYR A 37 -6.56 2.39 -1.39
CA TYR A 37 -7.73 1.65 -0.90
C TYR A 37 -9.01 2.06 -1.63
N ARG A 38 -9.17 3.36 -1.89
CA ARG A 38 -10.29 3.87 -2.68
C ARG A 38 -10.29 3.33 -4.11
N LYS A 39 -9.12 3.27 -4.76
CA LYS A 39 -8.97 2.72 -6.13
C LYS A 39 -9.20 1.21 -6.19
N LEU A 40 -8.71 0.48 -5.20
CA LEU A 40 -8.89 -0.98 -5.10
C LEU A 40 -10.28 -1.38 -4.58
N LYS A 41 -11.08 -0.40 -4.09
CA LYS A 41 -12.37 -0.60 -3.43
C LYS A 41 -12.29 -1.54 -2.22
N VAL A 42 -11.29 -1.32 -1.38
CA VAL A 42 -11.00 -2.11 -0.17
C VAL A 42 -11.05 -1.22 1.06
N ARG A 43 -11.25 -1.79 2.24
CA ARG A 43 -11.37 -1.02 3.50
C ARG A 43 -10.14 -1.13 4.37
N ASN A 44 -9.33 -2.16 4.19
CA ASN A 44 -8.16 -2.40 5.02
C ASN A 44 -6.97 -2.95 4.22
N ARG A 45 -5.84 -3.01 4.90
CA ARG A 45 -4.56 -3.49 4.38
C ARG A 45 -4.64 -4.92 3.85
N ALA A 46 -5.26 -5.84 4.58
CA ALA A 46 -5.34 -7.24 4.20
C ALA A 46 -6.17 -7.44 2.92
N GLU A 47 -7.28 -6.71 2.82
CA GLU A 47 -8.08 -6.66 1.59
C GLU A 47 -7.29 -6.06 0.43
N ALA A 48 -6.50 -5.01 0.66
CA ALA A 48 -5.65 -4.41 -0.37
C ALA A 48 -4.63 -5.40 -0.94
N VAL A 49 -3.96 -6.17 -0.09
CA VAL A 49 -3.01 -7.23 -0.49
C VAL A 49 -3.75 -8.30 -1.29
N THR A 50 -4.84 -8.84 -0.74
CA THR A 50 -5.62 -9.90 -1.38
C THR A 50 -6.15 -9.45 -2.74
N ARG A 51 -6.66 -8.22 -2.83
CA ARG A 51 -7.20 -7.66 -4.07
C ARG A 51 -6.10 -7.43 -5.09
N ALA A 52 -4.95 -6.91 -4.67
CA ALA A 52 -3.83 -6.68 -5.57
C ALA A 52 -3.23 -7.98 -6.10
N GLN A 53 -3.15 -9.04 -5.30
CA GLN A 53 -2.77 -10.38 -5.77
C GLN A 53 -3.77 -10.91 -6.81
N ARG A 54 -5.08 -10.83 -6.53
CA ARG A 54 -6.12 -11.25 -7.48
C ARG A 54 -6.11 -10.48 -8.81
N LEU A 55 -5.65 -9.23 -8.78
CA LEU A 55 -5.53 -8.38 -9.96
C LEU A 55 -4.18 -8.55 -10.68
N GLY A 56 -3.27 -9.39 -10.17
CA GLY A 56 -1.92 -9.55 -10.74
C GLY A 56 -1.05 -8.29 -10.63
N LEU A 57 -1.39 -7.37 -9.71
CA LEU A 57 -0.64 -6.12 -9.50
C LEU A 57 0.62 -6.33 -8.66
N ILE A 58 0.66 -7.43 -7.93
CA ILE A 58 1.75 -7.90 -7.08
C ILE A 58 1.80 -9.42 -7.23
N GLY A 59 3.01 -9.96 -7.31
CA GLY A 59 3.31 -11.38 -7.49
C GLY A 59 4.59 -11.72 -6.76
#